data_AF-A0A143XPQ7-F1
#
_entry.id   AF-A0A143XPQ7-F1
#
_cell.length_a   1.000
_cell.length_b   1.000
_cell.length_c   1.000
_cell.angle_alpha   90.00
_cell.angle_beta   90.00
_cell.angle_gamma   90.00
#
_symmetry.space_group_name_H-M   'P 1'
#
loop_
_entity.id
_entity.type
_entity.pdbx_description
1 polymer ?
#
loop_
_entity_poly.entity_id
_entity_poly.type
_entity_poly.pdbx_seq_one_letter_code
_entity_poly.pdbx_strand_id
1 'polypeptide(L)'
;MKLIATHPILYRSKQYWPGQELPADDAGMVQAWIEAGTAAWVDPDAPKPPKAKPAAAEPGLAGESPNGETDENLVGKVPKTPVRSRSRKKKA
;
A
#
# COMPACT_ATOMS: atom_id res chain seq x y z
N MET A 1 34.04 10.30 8.88
CA MET A 1 32.79 10.31 9.66
C MET A 1 31.98 11.58 9.49
N LYS A 2 30.72 11.43 9.11
CA LYS A 2 29.69 12.49 9.20
C LYS A 2 28.61 12.04 10.16
N LEU A 3 28.07 12.96 10.95
CA LEU A 3 26.95 12.64 11.83
C LEU A 3 25.66 12.76 11.03
N ILE A 4 24.93 11.66 10.88
CA ILE A 4 23.68 11.62 10.12
C ILE A 4 22.51 11.46 11.08
N ALA A 5 21.47 12.26 10.88
CA ALA A 5 20.20 12.10 11.58
C ALA A 5 19.49 10.82 11.12
N THR A 6 19.08 9.98 12.06
CA THR A 6 18.21 8.82 11.81
C THR A 6 16.73 9.19 12.00
N HIS A 7 16.47 10.16 12.89
CA HIS A 7 15.15 10.69 13.19
C HIS A 7 15.05 12.19 12.90
N PRO A 8 13.84 12.77 12.83
CA PRO A 8 13.68 14.21 12.70
C PRO A 8 14.18 14.92 13.97
N ILE A 9 15.16 15.81 13.83
CA ILE A 9 15.76 16.55 14.96
C ILE A 9 15.66 18.05 14.67
N LEU A 10 15.13 18.81 15.63
CA LEU A 10 15.14 20.26 15.59
C LEU A 10 16.35 20.77 16.38
N TYR A 11 17.28 21.45 15.71
CA TYR A 11 18.46 22.02 16.36
C TYR A 11 18.78 23.41 15.81
N ARG A 12 18.99 24.39 16.70
CA ARG A 12 19.25 25.81 16.35
C ARG A 12 18.24 26.39 15.35
N SER A 13 16.96 26.11 15.56
CA SER A 13 15.85 26.54 14.69
C SER A 13 15.90 25.96 13.26
N LYS A 14 16.69 24.91 13.03
CA LYS A 14 16.74 24.17 11.77
C LYS A 14 16.28 22.73 12.00
N GLN A 15 15.32 22.30 11.18
CA GLN A 15 14.84 20.92 11.17
C GLN A 15 15.77 20.07 10.30
N TYR A 16 16.33 19.01 10.88
CA TYR A 16 17.10 17.99 10.19
C TYR A 16 16.22 16.75 10.00
N TRP A 17 16.19 16.25 8.78
CA TRP A 17 15.45 15.05 8.41
C TRP A 17 16.35 13.81 8.43
N PRO A 18 15.79 12.60 8.56
CA PRO A 18 16.54 11.37 8.41
C PRO A 18 17.40 11.36 7.13
N GLY A 19 18.69 11.04 7.26
CA GLY A 19 19.67 11.07 6.18
C GLY A 19 20.37 12.42 5.96
N GLN A 20 20.00 13.48 6.70
CA GLN A 20 20.73 14.75 6.66
C GLN A 20 21.91 14.78 7.62
N GLU A 21 22.92 15.55 7.25
CA GLU A 21 24.11 15.80 8.06
C GLU A 21 23.79 16.78 9.19
N LEU A 22 24.09 16.37 10.41
CA LEU A 22 23.94 17.17 11.63
C LEU A 22 25.26 17.90 11.95
N PRO A 23 25.19 19.12 12.48
CA PRO A 23 26.36 19.82 12.99
C PRO A 23 26.88 19.10 14.24
N ALA A 24 28.17 18.80 14.24
CA ALA A 24 28.88 18.18 15.37
C ALA A 24 29.64 19.21 16.23
N ASP A 25 29.14 20.46 16.26
CA ASP A 25 29.80 21.59 16.95
C ASP A 25 29.77 21.45 18.48
N ASP A 26 28.72 20.81 19.02
CA ASP A 26 28.49 20.65 20.47
C ASP A 26 28.53 19.17 20.85
N ALA A 27 29.60 18.78 21.53
CA ALA A 27 29.82 17.39 21.95
C ALA A 27 28.72 16.87 22.90
N GLY A 28 28.11 17.73 23.72
CA GLY A 28 27.05 17.32 24.65
C GLY A 28 25.79 16.90 23.89
N MET A 29 25.41 17.66 22.86
CA MET A 29 24.26 17.33 22.02
C MET A 29 24.52 16.12 21.12
N VAL A 30 25.71 16.03 20.53
CA VAL A 30 26.10 14.88 19.72
C VAL A 30 26.00 13.59 20.53
N GLN A 31 26.50 13.60 21.77
CA GLN A 31 26.41 12.44 22.65
C GLN A 31 24.96 12.10 22.98
N ALA A 32 24.14 13.09 23.31
CA ALA A 32 22.71 12.88 23.60
C ALA A 32 21.96 12.28 22.40
N TRP A 33 22.29 12.69 21.16
CA TRP A 33 21.68 12.11 19.97
C TRP A 33 22.13 10.68 19.68
N ILE A 34 23.39 10.36 19.96
CA ILE A 34 23.92 9.00 19.83
C ILE A 34 23.31 8.08 20.90
N GLU A 35 23.24 8.55 22.15
CA GLU A 35 22.64 7.81 23.27
C GLU A 35 21.13 7.59 23.07
N ALA A 36 20.42 8.59 22.54
CA ALA A 36 19.02 8.47 22.18
C ALA A 36 18.78 7.64 20.90
N GLY A 37 19.84 7.26 20.16
CA GLY A 37 19.73 6.57 18.88
C GLY A 37 19.14 7.41 17.75
N THR A 38 19.09 8.73 17.89
CA THR A 38 18.51 9.65 16.90
C THR A 38 19.50 10.10 15.85
N ALA A 39 20.81 9.95 16.10
CA ALA A 39 21.87 10.20 15.14
C ALA A 39 22.94 9.10 15.20
N ALA A 40 23.60 8.86 14.08
CA ALA A 40 24.68 7.89 13.97
C ALA A 40 25.85 8.45 13.14
N TRP A 41 27.07 8.07 13.53
CA TRP A 41 28.25 8.32 12.72
C TRP A 41 28.25 7.40 11.50
N VAL A 42 28.19 7.99 10.32
CA VAL A 42 28.21 7.26 9.05
C VAL A 42 29.45 7.68 8.28
N ASP A 43 30.19 6.68 7.82
CA ASP A 43 31.29 6.91 6.90
C ASP A 43 30.76 7.10 5.49
N PRO A 44 31.30 8.08 4.73
CA PRO A 44 30.82 8.37 3.38
C PRO A 44 31.04 7.20 2.39
N ASP A 45 31.91 6.25 2.74
CA ASP A 45 32.19 5.04 1.96
C ASP A 45 31.38 3.83 2.44
N ALA A 46 30.50 4.01 3.44
CA ALA A 46 29.62 2.94 3.89
C ALA A 46 28.56 2.66 2.81
N PRO A 47 28.42 1.40 2.35
CA PRO A 47 27.41 1.05 1.37
C PRO A 47 26.02 1.34 1.97
N LYS A 48 25.28 2.26 1.35
CA LYS A 48 23.86 2.49 1.70
C LYS A 48 23.12 1.15 1.63
N PRO A 49 22.33 0.78 2.64
CA PRO A 49 21.55 -0.44 2.57
C PRO A 49 20.66 -0.39 1.33
N PRO A 50 20.57 -1.49 0.55
CA PRO A 50 19.79 -1.50 -0.67
C PRO A 50 18.33 -1.17 -0.35
N LYS A 51 17.76 -0.19 -1.08
CA LYS A 51 16.33 0.11 -0.99
C LYS A 51 15.55 -1.18 -1.26
N ALA A 52 14.60 -1.49 -0.37
CA ALA A 52 13.75 -2.67 -0.52
C ALA A 52 12.99 -2.60 -1.85
N LYS A 53 12.96 -3.72 -2.58
CA LYS A 53 12.15 -3.85 -3.79
C LYS A 53 10.67 -3.95 -3.37
N PRO A 54 9.75 -3.20 -3.98
CA PRO A 54 8.33 -3.37 -3.69
C PRO A 54 7.90 -4.78 -4.12
N ALA A 55 7.40 -5.58 -3.17
CA ALA A 55 6.82 -6.88 -3.44
C ALA A 55 5.30 -6.72 -3.56
N ALA A 56 4.75 -7.01 -4.74
CA ALA A 56 3.31 -7.12 -4.92
C ALA A 56 2.83 -8.44 -4.29
N ALA A 57 1.68 -8.43 -3.61
CA ALA A 57 1.04 -9.64 -3.11
C ALA A 57 0.62 -10.54 -4.29
N GLU A 58 0.67 -11.86 -4.10
CA GLU A 58 0.16 -12.80 -5.12
C GLU A 58 -1.34 -12.55 -5.35
N PRO A 59 -1.81 -12.53 -6.61
CA PRO A 59 -3.23 -12.41 -6.91
C PRO A 59 -4.02 -13.51 -6.20
N GLY A 60 -5.14 -13.13 -5.57
CA GLY A 60 -6.06 -14.11 -5.02
C GLY A 60 -6.59 -15.05 -6.10
N LEU A 61 -6.97 -16.27 -5.70
CA LEU A 61 -7.58 -17.25 -6.59
C LEU A 61 -8.84 -16.65 -7.24
N ALA A 62 -8.93 -16.72 -8.57
CA ALA A 62 -10.11 -16.25 -9.28
C ALA A 62 -11.34 -17.02 -8.79
N GLY A 63 -12.37 -16.30 -8.33
CA GLY A 63 -13.62 -16.92 -7.94
C GLY A 63 -14.34 -17.45 -9.18
N GLU A 64 -14.36 -18.77 -9.36
CA GLU A 64 -15.25 -19.40 -10.32
C GLU A 64 -16.67 -19.35 -9.74
N SER A 65 -17.51 -18.51 -10.34
CA SER A 65 -18.94 -18.49 -10.07
C SER A 65 -19.59 -19.63 -10.85
N PRO A 66 -20.14 -20.68 -10.20
CA PRO A 66 -20.76 -21.80 -10.90
C PRO A 66 -22.07 -21.43 -11.62
N ASN A 67 -22.55 -20.19 -11.50
CA ASN A 67 -23.81 -19.73 -12.09
C ASN A 67 -23.63 -18.79 -13.30
N GLY A 68 -22.43 -18.73 -13.89
CA GLY A 68 -22.12 -17.79 -14.98
C GLY A 68 -22.79 -18.10 -16.33
N GLU A 69 -23.07 -19.36 -16.65
CA GLU A 69 -23.57 -19.75 -17.96
C GLU A 69 -24.54 -20.93 -17.86
N THR A 70 -25.82 -20.61 -17.62
CA THR A 70 -26.92 -21.43 -18.12
C THR A 70 -27.88 -20.46 -18.79
N ASP A 71 -28.23 -20.71 -20.04
CA ASP A 71 -29.08 -19.86 -20.91
C ASP A 71 -30.54 -19.70 -20.39
N GLU A 72 -30.79 -20.16 -19.17
CA GLU A 72 -32.07 -20.16 -18.50
C GLU A 72 -31.98 -19.44 -17.15
N ASN A 73 -31.82 -18.12 -17.25
CA ASN A 73 -32.02 -17.19 -16.14
C ASN A 73 -33.52 -17.21 -15.73
N LEU A 74 -33.87 -18.16 -14.85
CA LEU A 74 -35.22 -18.44 -14.35
C LEU A 74 -35.52 -17.80 -12.99
N VAL A 75 -34.89 -16.67 -12.65
CA VAL A 75 -35.30 -15.87 -11.48
C VAL A 75 -36.15 -14.68 -11.95
N GLY A 76 -37.42 -14.68 -11.55
CA GLY A 76 -38.35 -13.56 -11.76
C GLY A 76 -39.32 -13.68 -12.95
N LYS A 77 -39.23 -14.71 -13.79
CA LYS A 77 -40.21 -14.95 -14.86
C LYS A 77 -41.34 -15.85 -14.37
N VAL A 78 -42.55 -15.30 -14.32
CA VAL A 78 -43.77 -16.07 -14.02
C VAL A 78 -43.89 -17.26 -14.98
N PRO A 79 -44.04 -18.51 -14.49
CA PRO A 79 -44.13 -19.69 -15.32
C PRO A 79 -45.20 -19.55 -16.41
N LYS A 80 -44.89 -19.98 -17.63
CA LYS A 80 -45.85 -20.03 -18.72
C LYS A 80 -46.77 -21.24 -18.52
N THR A 81 -47.82 -21.08 -17.73
CA THR A 81 -48.90 -22.06 -17.64
C THR A 81 -49.82 -21.95 -18.86
N PRO A 82 -50.42 -23.05 -19.36
CA PRO A 82 -51.32 -23.02 -20.52
C PRO A 82 -52.51 -22.08 -20.31
N VAL A 83 -52.96 -21.90 -19.06
CA VAL A 83 -54.00 -20.97 -18.61
C VAL A 83 -53.67 -19.51 -18.92
N ARG A 84 -52.40 -19.12 -18.99
CA ARG A 84 -51.95 -17.73 -19.20
C ARG A 84 -51.50 -17.44 -20.64
N SER A 85 -51.61 -18.41 -21.56
CA SER A 85 -51.27 -18.17 -22.96
C SER A 85 -52.33 -17.26 -23.62
N ARG A 86 -51.93 -16.05 -24.05
CA ARG A 86 -52.80 -15.20 -24.87
C ARG A 86 -52.75 -15.73 -26.30
N SER A 87 -53.84 -16.36 -26.75
CA SER A 87 -54.01 -16.72 -28.16
C SER A 87 -53.99 -15.45 -29.01
N ARG A 88 -52.96 -15.29 -29.84
CA ARG A 88 -52.87 -14.18 -30.79
C ARG A 88 -53.82 -14.50 -31.93
N LYS A 89 -55.08 -14.03 -31.84
CA LYS A 89 -56.06 -14.16 -32.93
C LYS A 89 -55.54 -13.33 -34.12
N LYS A 90 -54.92 -13.98 -35.10
CA LYS A 90 -54.63 -13.36 -36.42
C LYS A 90 -56.00 -13.05 -37.04
N LYS A 91 -56.28 -11.77 -37.29
CA LYS A 91 -57.37 -11.39 -38.19
C LYS A 91 -56.88 -11.68 -39.61
N ALA A 92 -57.69 -12.44 -40.34
CA ALA A 92 -57.58 -12.65 -41.79
C ALA A 92 -57.95 -11.36 -42.54
#